data_AF-A0A1D2WUC8-F1
#
_entry.id   AF-A0A1D2WUC8-F1
#
_cell.length_a   1.000
_cell.length_b   1.000
_cell.length_c   1.000
_cell.angle_alpha   90.00
_cell.angle_beta   90.00
_cell.angle_gamma   90.00
#
_symmetry.space_group_name_H-M   'P 1'
#
loop_
_entity.id
_entity.type
_entity.pdbx_description
1 polymer ?
#
loop_
_entity_poly.entity_id
_entity_poly.type
_entity_poly.pdbx_seq_one_letter_code
_entity_poly.pdbx_strand_id
1 'polypeptide(L)'
;MTIPSDFEKLVNRVEETWDKPGMITDDDSLWYNFCIAALLGGNLTDAEVNYEFNILNKYRLLDREKLDYGWIMTAKTHLLAEKEAVEEPNKRGKIAAINKLDAGITDIEIILKSADSVFNSIKLNAEYIQSISEDLDQQKNLLVEVASSNEAYKIIGLKSAWHKNKIYGIAYTKALIWLHNCGICLDLIPNNNHSIKFLEECKVHTTNDFFVVNTHFSSICELIKADIYFAGIALWYYEATRSLVPSNFRNQYSPKKLIKIMDKNNLDLNDISDMIADIERVEELKSLLKSKS
;
A
#
# COMPACT_ATOMS: atom_id res chain seq x y z
N MET A 1 22.51 3.90 -16.01
CA MET A 1 21.60 3.68 -14.87
C MET A 1 22.46 3.42 -13.64
N THR A 2 22.17 4.05 -12.50
CA THR A 2 23.02 3.97 -11.29
C THR A 2 22.19 3.53 -10.10
N ILE A 3 22.32 2.29 -9.67
CA ILE A 3 21.47 1.74 -8.61
C ILE A 3 21.96 2.23 -7.23
N PRO A 4 21.07 2.67 -6.32
CA PRO A 4 21.45 3.06 -4.97
C PRO A 4 22.27 1.97 -4.25
N SER A 5 23.29 2.40 -3.51
CA SER A 5 24.25 1.49 -2.87
C SER A 5 23.57 0.49 -1.95
N ASP A 6 23.89 -0.78 -2.16
CA ASP A 6 23.37 -1.96 -1.46
C ASP A 6 21.84 -2.16 -1.58
N PHE A 7 21.19 -1.59 -2.61
CA PHE A 7 19.77 -1.88 -2.89
C PHE A 7 19.55 -3.38 -3.19
N GLU A 8 20.36 -3.99 -4.06
CA GLU A 8 20.32 -5.43 -4.35
C GLU A 8 20.42 -6.29 -3.07
N LYS A 9 21.31 -5.92 -2.14
CA LYS A 9 21.42 -6.62 -0.85
C LYS A 9 20.17 -6.48 0.02
N LEU A 10 19.50 -5.33 -0.04
CA LEU A 10 18.23 -5.14 0.64
C LEU A 10 17.13 -6.02 0.02
N VAL A 11 17.11 -6.14 -1.31
CA VAL A 11 16.19 -7.06 -2.02
C VAL A 11 16.42 -8.50 -1.58
N ASN A 12 17.67 -8.96 -1.55
CA ASN A 12 17.97 -10.33 -1.12
C ASN A 12 17.53 -10.60 0.32
N ARG A 13 17.68 -9.62 1.23
CA ARG A 13 17.16 -9.77 2.61
C ARG A 13 15.64 -9.90 2.64
N VAL A 14 14.92 -9.15 1.79
CA VAL A 14 13.46 -9.28 1.67
C VAL A 14 13.09 -10.69 1.21
N GLU A 15 13.71 -11.15 0.12
CA GLU A 15 13.47 -12.48 -0.43
C GLU A 15 13.81 -13.61 0.54
N GLU A 16 14.86 -13.45 1.36
CA GLU A 16 15.23 -14.41 2.41
C GLU A 16 14.27 -14.40 3.61
N THR A 17 13.55 -13.30 3.84
CA THR A 17 12.67 -13.16 5.01
C THR A 17 11.22 -13.51 4.69
N TRP A 18 10.76 -13.21 3.48
CA TRP A 18 9.33 -13.22 3.13
C TRP A 18 9.00 -14.05 1.91
N ASP A 19 7.85 -14.71 2.01
CA ASP A 19 7.21 -15.36 0.87
C ASP A 19 6.36 -14.37 0.08
N LYS A 20 6.15 -14.67 -1.21
CA LYS A 20 5.12 -13.97 -2.00
C LYS A 20 3.74 -14.25 -1.41
N PRO A 21 2.80 -13.28 -1.47
CA PRO A 21 1.43 -13.51 -1.06
C PRO A 21 0.84 -14.71 -1.79
N GLY A 22 0.21 -15.61 -1.03
CA GLY A 22 -0.53 -16.73 -1.61
C GLY A 22 -1.76 -16.25 -2.38
N MET A 23 -2.23 -17.07 -3.31
CA MET A 23 -3.49 -16.84 -4.00
C MET A 23 -4.65 -16.85 -2.99
N ILE A 24 -5.54 -15.86 -3.06
CA ILE A 24 -6.73 -15.84 -2.21
C ILE A 24 -7.66 -17.01 -2.51
N THR A 25 -8.34 -17.50 -1.48
CA THR A 25 -9.22 -18.67 -1.57
C THR A 25 -10.70 -18.37 -1.38
N ASP A 26 -11.03 -17.19 -0.86
CA ASP A 26 -12.39 -16.84 -0.42
C ASP A 26 -12.70 -15.35 -0.59
N ASP A 27 -13.99 -15.07 -0.71
CA ASP A 27 -14.54 -13.73 -0.98
C ASP A 27 -14.35 -12.76 0.20
N ASP A 28 -14.33 -13.28 1.43
CA ASP A 28 -14.09 -12.48 2.62
C ASP A 28 -12.67 -11.91 2.59
N SER A 29 -11.67 -12.75 2.31
CA SER A 29 -10.27 -12.33 2.16
C SER A 29 -10.09 -11.33 1.03
N LEU A 30 -10.75 -11.54 -0.12
CA LEU A 30 -10.76 -10.59 -1.24
C LEU A 30 -11.25 -9.21 -0.79
N TRP A 31 -12.36 -9.19 -0.05
CA TRP A 31 -13.01 -7.97 0.43
C TRP A 31 -12.20 -7.28 1.54
N TYR A 32 -11.70 -8.02 2.53
CA TYR A 32 -10.87 -7.46 3.59
C TYR A 32 -9.56 -6.87 3.05
N ASN A 33 -8.91 -7.53 2.10
CA ASN A 33 -7.73 -7.00 1.42
C ASN A 33 -8.05 -5.70 0.66
N PHE A 34 -9.25 -5.60 0.06
CA PHE A 34 -9.72 -4.37 -0.56
C PHE A 34 -9.91 -3.25 0.48
N CYS A 35 -10.53 -3.55 1.62
CA CYS A 35 -10.76 -2.57 2.69
C CYS A 35 -9.46 -1.95 3.21
N ILE A 36 -8.39 -2.74 3.38
CA ILE A 36 -7.06 -2.22 3.76
C ILE A 36 -6.59 -1.20 2.71
N ALA A 37 -6.65 -1.57 1.42
CA ALA A 37 -6.22 -0.69 0.35
C ALA A 37 -7.07 0.57 0.21
N ALA A 38 -8.37 0.50 0.50
CA ALA A 38 -9.28 1.64 0.48
C ALA A 38 -8.87 2.73 1.49
N LEU A 39 -8.42 2.31 2.68
CA LEU A 39 -7.98 3.19 3.76
C LEU A 39 -6.62 3.83 3.51
N LEU A 40 -5.78 3.28 2.63
CA LEU A 40 -4.54 3.93 2.21
C LEU A 40 -4.87 5.32 1.63
N GLY A 41 -4.35 6.43 2.16
CA GLY A 41 -4.67 7.74 1.60
C GLY A 41 -3.94 8.91 2.26
N GLY A 42 -3.71 9.97 1.47
CA GLY A 42 -3.18 11.25 1.97
C GLY A 42 -1.81 11.13 2.65
N ASN A 43 -1.71 11.68 3.87
CA ASN A 43 -0.52 11.68 4.73
C ASN A 43 -0.63 10.65 5.87
N LEU A 44 -1.35 9.54 5.65
CA LEU A 44 -1.41 8.44 6.62
C LEU A 44 -0.16 7.58 6.56
N THR A 45 0.37 7.20 7.72
CA THR A 45 1.39 6.14 7.81
C THR A 45 0.73 4.77 7.87
N ASP A 46 1.43 3.70 7.49
CA ASP A 46 0.92 2.32 7.58
C ASP A 46 0.41 1.97 8.98
N ALA A 47 1.13 2.42 10.02
CA ALA A 47 0.66 2.34 11.41
C ALA A 47 -0.71 2.99 11.66
N GLU A 48 -1.00 4.13 11.04
CA GLU A 48 -2.29 4.80 11.19
C GLU A 48 -3.36 4.03 10.43
N VAL A 49 -3.06 3.58 9.20
CA VAL A 49 -3.99 2.77 8.38
C VAL A 49 -4.37 1.47 9.08
N ASN A 50 -3.41 0.75 9.64
CA ASN A 50 -3.67 -0.49 10.39
C ASN A 50 -4.50 -0.22 11.65
N TYR A 51 -4.20 0.87 12.37
CA TYR A 51 -4.98 1.26 13.54
C TYR A 51 -6.42 1.61 13.17
N GLU A 52 -6.63 2.37 12.09
CA GLU A 52 -7.95 2.72 11.54
C GLU A 52 -8.72 1.48 11.07
N PHE A 53 -8.06 0.57 10.35
CA PHE A 53 -8.64 -0.70 9.91
C PHE A 53 -9.11 -1.53 11.11
N ASN A 54 -8.28 -1.67 12.14
CA ASN A 54 -8.60 -2.44 13.34
C ASN A 54 -9.82 -1.87 14.09
N ILE A 55 -9.95 -0.55 14.16
CA ILE A 55 -11.13 0.10 14.75
C ILE A 55 -12.38 -0.27 13.95
N LEU A 56 -12.37 -0.06 12.63
CA LEU A 56 -13.54 -0.35 11.80
C LEU A 56 -13.91 -1.84 11.83
N ASN A 57 -12.91 -2.72 11.77
CA ASN A 57 -13.10 -4.16 11.81
C ASN A 57 -13.65 -4.66 13.16
N LYS A 58 -13.17 -4.12 14.28
CA LYS A 58 -13.68 -4.43 15.63
C LYS A 58 -15.19 -4.24 15.74
N TYR A 59 -15.74 -3.24 15.06
CA TYR A 59 -17.17 -2.94 15.04
C TYR A 59 -17.90 -3.52 13.83
N ARG A 60 -17.23 -4.38 13.05
CA ARG A 60 -17.79 -5.02 11.85
C ARG A 60 -18.25 -3.99 10.81
N LEU A 61 -17.66 -2.79 10.81
CA LEU A 61 -17.98 -1.72 9.86
C LEU A 61 -17.36 -1.99 8.48
N LEU A 62 -16.42 -2.93 8.40
CA LEU A 62 -15.84 -3.39 7.14
C LEU A 62 -16.59 -4.60 6.55
N ASP A 63 -17.57 -5.17 7.25
CA ASP A 63 -18.35 -6.29 6.72
C ASP A 63 -19.17 -5.83 5.52
N ARG A 64 -18.98 -6.49 4.37
CA ARG A 64 -19.65 -6.14 3.10
C ARG A 64 -21.17 -6.07 3.22
N GLU A 65 -21.76 -7.00 3.98
CA GLU A 65 -23.22 -7.09 4.22
C GLU A 65 -23.79 -5.93 5.05
N LYS A 66 -22.94 -5.15 5.74
CA LYS A 66 -23.36 -4.08 6.66
C LYS A 66 -23.23 -2.67 6.07
N LEU A 67 -22.96 -2.54 4.77
CA LEU A 67 -22.88 -1.24 4.09
C LEU A 67 -24.27 -0.62 3.84
N ASP A 68 -24.99 -0.29 4.90
CA ASP A 68 -26.40 0.10 4.88
C ASP A 68 -26.65 1.61 5.04
N TYR A 69 -27.91 1.97 5.30
CA TYR A 69 -28.31 3.31 5.69
C TYR A 69 -28.08 3.50 7.19
N GLY A 70 -27.14 4.38 7.55
CA GLY A 70 -26.77 4.64 8.95
C GLY A 70 -25.34 4.23 9.29
N TRP A 71 -24.61 3.62 8.36
CA TRP A 71 -23.21 3.24 8.51
C TRP A 71 -22.33 4.38 9.04
N ILE A 72 -22.39 5.58 8.44
CA ILE A 72 -21.62 6.75 8.90
C ILE A 72 -21.94 7.10 10.36
N MET A 73 -23.21 7.15 10.74
CA MET A 73 -23.62 7.53 12.09
C MET A 73 -23.10 6.51 13.12
N THR A 74 -23.20 5.22 12.78
CA THR A 74 -22.69 4.11 13.59
C THR A 74 -21.17 4.21 13.74
N ALA A 75 -20.45 4.41 12.62
CA ALA A 75 -19.02 4.57 12.61
C ALA A 75 -18.57 5.75 13.50
N LYS A 76 -19.18 6.93 13.34
CA LYS A 76 -18.87 8.12 14.14
C LYS A 76 -19.10 7.91 15.64
N THR A 77 -20.17 7.19 16.00
CA THR A 77 -20.46 6.86 17.41
C THR A 77 -19.35 6.00 17.99
N HIS A 78 -18.90 4.97 17.26
CA HIS A 78 -17.81 4.12 17.71
C HIS A 78 -16.46 4.84 17.73
N LEU A 79 -16.18 5.72 16.76
CA LEU A 79 -14.96 6.52 16.74
C LEU A 79 -14.87 7.46 17.95
N LEU A 80 -15.99 8.04 18.37
CA LEU A 80 -16.04 8.86 19.59
C LEU A 80 -15.71 8.01 20.83
N ALA A 81 -16.32 6.84 20.96
CA ALA A 81 -16.04 5.92 22.07
C ALA A 81 -14.57 5.45 22.08
N GLU A 82 -14.01 5.07 20.92
CA GLU A 82 -12.59 4.71 20.80
C GLU A 82 -11.68 5.86 21.21
N LYS A 83 -12.01 7.09 20.80
CA LYS A 83 -11.24 8.29 21.13
C LYS A 83 -11.20 8.55 22.64
N GLU A 84 -12.32 8.36 23.32
CA GLU A 84 -12.43 8.52 24.78
C GLU A 84 -11.66 7.43 25.53
N ALA A 85 -11.60 6.22 24.97
CA ALA A 85 -10.92 5.07 25.54
C ALA A 85 -9.40 5.01 25.24
N VAL A 86 -8.84 5.97 24.50
CA VAL A 86 -7.40 5.92 24.15
C VAL A 86 -6.51 6.04 25.40
N GLU A 87 -5.66 5.03 25.56
CA GLU A 87 -4.61 4.95 26.58
C GLU A 87 -3.20 5.07 25.98
N GLU A 88 -2.22 5.30 26.86
CA GLU A 88 -0.80 5.21 26.52
C GLU A 88 -0.38 3.76 26.19
N PRO A 89 0.71 3.54 25.44
CA PRO A 89 1.60 4.55 24.87
C PRO A 89 1.03 5.22 23.60
N ASN A 90 1.63 6.35 23.23
CA ASN A 90 1.33 7.15 22.05
C ASN A 90 -0.14 7.59 21.92
N LYS A 91 -0.74 8.03 23.04
CA LYS A 91 -2.13 8.55 23.05
C LYS A 91 -2.38 9.63 22.00
N ARG A 92 -1.40 10.52 21.79
CA ARG A 92 -1.49 11.60 20.79
C ARG A 92 -1.59 11.08 19.36
N GLY A 93 -0.78 10.08 18.99
CA GLY A 93 -0.80 9.46 17.67
C GLY A 93 -2.12 8.75 17.39
N LYS A 94 -2.58 7.92 18.33
CA LYS A 94 -3.87 7.22 18.25
C LYS A 94 -5.06 8.18 18.08
N ILE A 95 -5.12 9.26 18.88
CA ILE A 95 -6.17 10.29 18.74
C ILE A 95 -6.07 10.99 17.38
N ALA A 96 -4.85 11.25 16.88
CA ALA A 96 -4.67 11.87 15.57
C ALA A 96 -5.18 10.97 14.43
N ALA A 97 -4.90 9.66 14.48
CA ALA A 97 -5.43 8.68 13.52
C ALA A 97 -6.97 8.65 13.56
N ILE A 98 -7.59 8.56 14.75
CA ILE A 98 -9.06 8.57 14.88
C ILE A 98 -9.67 9.86 14.29
N ASN A 99 -9.04 11.02 14.51
CA ASN A 99 -9.54 12.27 13.95
C ASN A 99 -9.45 12.30 12.41
N LYS A 100 -8.39 11.71 11.82
CA LYS A 100 -8.27 11.60 10.36
C LYS A 100 -9.33 10.65 9.81
N LEU A 101 -9.55 9.51 10.46
CA LEU A 101 -10.60 8.56 10.12
C LEU A 101 -12.00 9.20 10.18
N ASP A 102 -12.32 9.91 11.27
CA ASP A 102 -13.62 10.61 11.41
C ASP A 102 -13.82 11.67 10.32
N ALA A 103 -12.76 12.41 9.95
CA ALA A 103 -12.81 13.38 8.87
C ALA A 103 -13.02 12.74 7.49
N GLY A 104 -12.47 11.54 7.26
CA GLY A 104 -12.56 10.79 6.00
C GLY A 104 -13.71 9.78 5.91
N ILE A 105 -14.51 9.61 6.97
CA ILE A 105 -15.44 8.47 7.10
C ILE A 105 -16.50 8.42 5.99
N THR A 106 -16.95 9.58 5.52
CA THR A 106 -17.90 9.69 4.40
C THR A 106 -17.29 9.21 3.10
N ASP A 107 -16.04 9.60 2.82
CA ASP A 107 -15.35 9.19 1.59
C ASP A 107 -15.07 7.67 1.62
N ILE A 108 -14.72 7.13 2.79
CA ILE A 108 -14.55 5.68 2.98
C ILE A 108 -15.84 4.94 2.67
N GLU A 109 -16.99 5.38 3.20
CA GLU A 109 -18.28 4.75 2.89
C GLU A 109 -18.58 4.76 1.38
N ILE A 110 -18.33 5.89 0.70
CA ILE A 110 -18.53 6.02 -0.74
C ILE A 110 -17.62 5.06 -1.51
N ILE A 111 -16.35 4.93 -1.12
CA ILE A 111 -15.38 4.00 -1.74
C ILE A 111 -15.88 2.57 -1.58
N LEU A 112 -16.26 2.15 -0.36
CA LEU A 112 -16.73 0.79 -0.08
C LEU A 112 -18.02 0.47 -0.85
N LYS A 113 -19.00 1.38 -0.87
CA LYS A 113 -20.25 1.18 -1.65
C LYS A 113 -19.99 1.15 -3.15
N SER A 114 -19.07 1.96 -3.66
CA SER A 114 -18.63 1.91 -5.06
C SER A 114 -17.98 0.58 -5.38
N ALA A 115 -17.15 0.04 -4.48
CA ALA A 115 -16.48 -1.24 -4.67
C ALA A 115 -17.46 -2.40 -4.67
N ASP A 116 -18.41 -2.44 -3.73
CA ASP A 116 -19.45 -3.46 -3.69
C ASP A 116 -20.26 -3.51 -5.00
N SER A 117 -20.65 -2.34 -5.51
CA SER A 117 -21.34 -2.21 -6.80
C SER A 117 -20.50 -2.79 -7.96
N VAL A 118 -19.20 -2.48 -8.00
CA VAL A 118 -18.28 -2.99 -9.03
C VAL A 118 -18.07 -4.50 -8.89
N PHE A 119 -17.84 -5.01 -7.68
CA PHE A 119 -17.64 -6.44 -7.46
C PHE A 119 -18.85 -7.23 -7.97
N ASN A 120 -20.06 -6.72 -7.72
CA ASN A 120 -21.28 -7.30 -8.24
C ASN A 120 -21.43 -7.15 -9.77
N SER A 121 -21.01 -6.02 -10.35
CA SER A 121 -21.20 -5.75 -11.79
C SER A 121 -20.34 -6.62 -12.69
N ILE A 122 -19.10 -6.89 -12.29
CA ILE A 122 -18.16 -7.75 -13.05
C ILE A 122 -18.06 -9.16 -12.48
N LYS A 123 -18.86 -9.50 -11.45
CA LYS A 123 -18.79 -10.77 -10.73
C LYS A 123 -17.38 -11.05 -10.19
N LEU A 124 -16.75 -10.02 -9.63
CA LEU A 124 -15.45 -10.14 -8.99
C LEU A 124 -15.58 -10.90 -7.68
N ASN A 125 -15.03 -12.10 -7.65
CA ASN A 125 -14.99 -13.01 -6.52
C ASN A 125 -13.63 -13.74 -6.51
N ALA A 126 -13.35 -14.54 -5.47
CA ALA A 126 -12.09 -15.25 -5.35
C ALA A 126 -11.83 -16.22 -6.53
N GLU A 127 -12.88 -16.89 -7.01
CA GLU A 127 -12.80 -17.79 -8.17
C GLU A 127 -12.35 -17.05 -9.44
N TYR A 128 -12.88 -15.84 -9.68
CA TYR A 128 -12.45 -15.00 -10.80
C TYR A 128 -10.97 -14.61 -10.68
N ILE A 129 -10.52 -14.19 -9.49
CA ILE A 129 -9.10 -13.85 -9.25
C ILE A 129 -8.18 -15.05 -9.53
N GLN A 130 -8.56 -16.24 -9.05
CA GLN A 130 -7.85 -17.49 -9.34
C GLN A 130 -7.85 -17.81 -10.84
N SER A 131 -8.95 -17.58 -11.54
CA SER A 131 -9.04 -17.87 -12.97
C SER A 131 -8.09 -17.05 -13.83
N ILE A 132 -7.66 -15.87 -13.35
CA ILE A 132 -6.74 -14.97 -14.06
C ILE A 132 -5.30 -15.04 -13.53
N SER A 133 -5.00 -15.87 -12.53
CA SER A 133 -3.74 -15.82 -11.78
C SER A 133 -2.49 -16.13 -12.60
N GLU A 134 -2.64 -16.86 -13.69
CA GLU A 134 -1.54 -17.22 -14.60
C GLU A 134 -1.48 -16.35 -15.86
N ASP A 135 -2.44 -15.43 -16.04
CA ASP A 135 -2.53 -14.56 -17.21
C ASP A 135 -2.26 -13.09 -16.83
N LEU A 136 -1.03 -12.65 -17.09
CA LEU A 136 -0.57 -11.30 -16.79
C LEU A 136 -1.39 -10.21 -17.53
N ASP A 137 -1.88 -10.48 -18.73
CA ASP A 137 -2.66 -9.50 -19.48
C ASP A 137 -4.07 -9.37 -18.90
N GLN A 138 -4.69 -10.47 -18.48
CA GLN A 138 -5.96 -10.44 -17.75
C GLN A 138 -5.84 -9.74 -16.39
N GLN A 139 -4.75 -9.97 -15.66
CA GLN A 139 -4.45 -9.24 -14.42
C GLN A 139 -4.31 -7.74 -14.64
N LYS A 140 -3.58 -7.31 -15.67
CA LYS A 140 -3.47 -5.89 -16.06
C LYS A 140 -4.81 -5.32 -16.47
N ASN A 141 -5.64 -6.08 -17.19
CA ASN A 141 -6.97 -5.64 -17.59
C ASN A 141 -7.87 -5.41 -16.36
N LEU A 142 -7.87 -6.32 -15.39
CA LEU A 142 -8.60 -6.13 -14.13
C LEU A 142 -8.11 -4.86 -13.40
N LEU A 143 -6.78 -4.70 -13.26
CA LEU A 143 -6.18 -3.53 -12.63
C LEU A 143 -6.66 -2.21 -13.29
N VAL A 144 -6.65 -2.15 -14.63
CA VAL A 144 -7.12 -0.97 -15.40
C VAL A 144 -8.63 -0.77 -15.27
N GLU A 145 -9.41 -1.85 -15.20
CA GLU A 145 -10.85 -1.81 -15.11
C GLU A 145 -11.34 -1.23 -13.77
N VAL A 146 -10.73 -1.67 -12.66
CA VAL A 146 -11.13 -1.25 -11.30
C VAL A 146 -10.50 0.07 -10.87
N ALA A 147 -9.33 0.43 -11.40
CA ALA A 147 -8.63 1.66 -11.04
C ALA A 147 -9.32 2.91 -11.60
N SER A 148 -9.76 3.78 -10.71
CA SER A 148 -10.05 5.18 -10.99
C SER A 148 -8.75 5.92 -11.34
N SER A 149 -8.54 6.19 -12.62
CA SER A 149 -7.62 7.26 -13.01
C SER A 149 -8.28 8.25 -13.98
N ASN A 150 -7.95 9.52 -13.77
CA ASN A 150 -8.06 10.57 -14.78
C ASN A 150 -6.89 10.51 -15.79
N GLU A 151 -6.00 9.51 -15.72
CA GLU A 151 -4.77 9.45 -16.53
C GLU A 151 -4.77 8.29 -17.55
N ALA A 152 -5.65 7.30 -17.40
CA ALA A 152 -5.90 6.26 -18.41
C ALA A 152 -6.39 6.79 -19.78
N TYR A 153 -6.72 8.09 -19.88
CA TYR A 153 -7.21 8.72 -21.11
C TYR A 153 -6.23 8.68 -22.29
N LYS A 154 -4.92 8.41 -22.07
CA LYS A 154 -3.90 8.46 -23.14
C LYS A 154 -3.54 7.11 -23.78
N ILE A 155 -3.83 5.97 -23.16
CA ILE A 155 -3.21 4.69 -23.56
C ILE A 155 -4.08 3.88 -24.54
N ILE A 156 -5.42 4.00 -24.49
CA ILE A 156 -6.28 3.08 -25.26
C ILE A 156 -6.76 3.68 -26.60
N GLY A 157 -6.42 4.94 -26.93
CA GLY A 157 -6.89 5.58 -28.18
C GLY A 157 -8.43 5.73 -28.29
N LEU A 158 -9.18 5.27 -27.28
CA LEU A 158 -10.62 5.36 -27.19
C LEU A 158 -10.99 6.72 -26.60
N LYS A 159 -11.36 7.66 -27.49
CA LYS A 159 -12.18 8.81 -27.10
C LYS A 159 -13.45 8.26 -26.44
N SER A 160 -13.61 8.51 -25.14
CA SER A 160 -14.71 8.05 -24.28
C SER A 160 -14.73 6.54 -23.96
N ALA A 161 -13.97 6.13 -22.96
CA ALA A 161 -14.39 5.01 -22.11
C ALA A 161 -14.41 5.50 -20.66
N TRP A 162 -15.55 6.05 -20.26
CA TRP A 162 -16.00 5.87 -18.89
C TRP A 162 -16.05 4.35 -18.67
N HIS A 163 -14.98 3.74 -18.16
CA HIS A 163 -15.05 2.33 -17.78
C HIS A 163 -16.13 2.23 -16.70
N LYS A 164 -17.18 1.46 -16.98
CA LYS A 164 -18.38 1.36 -16.13
C LYS A 164 -18.07 0.83 -14.73
N ASN A 165 -16.93 0.14 -14.58
CA ASN A 165 -16.57 -0.66 -13.42
C ASN A 165 -15.41 -0.04 -12.62
N LYS A 166 -15.25 1.29 -12.65
CA LYS A 166 -14.26 2.00 -11.82
C LYS A 166 -14.73 2.09 -10.37
N ILE A 167 -13.83 1.79 -9.44
CA ILE A 167 -14.07 2.00 -8.02
C ILE A 167 -13.67 3.43 -7.66
N TYR A 168 -14.61 4.22 -7.13
CA TYR A 168 -14.34 5.57 -6.67
C TYR A 168 -13.20 5.58 -5.64
N GLY A 169 -12.30 6.57 -5.70
CA GLY A 169 -11.20 6.74 -4.74
C GLY A 169 -10.07 5.70 -4.80
N ILE A 170 -10.10 4.75 -5.75
CA ILE A 170 -9.09 3.69 -5.92
C ILE A 170 -8.28 3.93 -7.18
N ALA A 171 -7.11 4.56 -7.06
CA ALA A 171 -6.16 4.70 -8.18
C ALA A 171 -5.27 3.46 -8.32
N TYR A 172 -4.45 3.41 -9.39
CA TYR A 172 -3.56 2.28 -9.71
C TYR A 172 -2.73 1.79 -8.52
N THR A 173 -2.18 2.68 -7.70
CA THR A 173 -1.39 2.29 -6.53
C THR A 173 -2.20 1.51 -5.50
N LYS A 174 -3.41 1.98 -5.14
CA LYS A 174 -4.28 1.27 -4.19
C LYS A 174 -4.77 -0.05 -4.78
N ALA A 175 -5.21 -0.02 -6.04
CA ALA A 175 -5.67 -1.20 -6.75
C ALA A 175 -4.56 -2.26 -6.80
N LEU A 176 -3.33 -1.87 -7.10
CA LEU A 176 -2.21 -2.80 -7.18
C LEU A 176 -1.84 -3.38 -5.83
N ILE A 177 -1.81 -2.57 -4.76
CA ILE A 177 -1.54 -3.08 -3.39
C ILE A 177 -2.60 -4.10 -2.99
N TRP A 178 -3.88 -3.83 -3.28
CA TRP A 178 -4.96 -4.79 -3.06
C TRP A 178 -4.76 -6.09 -3.85
N LEU A 179 -4.45 -5.99 -5.15
CA LEU A 179 -4.27 -7.16 -6.02
C LEU A 179 -3.02 -7.97 -5.64
N HIS A 180 -1.95 -7.33 -5.16
CA HIS A 180 -0.80 -8.00 -4.57
C HIS A 180 -1.19 -8.84 -3.36
N ASN A 181 -1.99 -8.27 -2.45
CA ASN A 181 -2.52 -9.02 -1.30
C ASN A 181 -3.46 -10.16 -1.73
N CYS A 182 -3.94 -10.15 -2.97
CA CYS A 182 -4.71 -11.24 -3.56
C CYS A 182 -3.85 -12.31 -4.27
N GLY A 183 -2.52 -12.14 -4.29
CA GLY A 183 -1.59 -13.07 -4.94
C GLY A 183 -1.44 -12.87 -6.46
N ILE A 184 -1.93 -11.75 -7.01
CA ILE A 184 -1.81 -11.43 -8.44
C ILE A 184 -1.15 -10.06 -8.66
N CYS A 185 -0.80 -9.77 -9.91
CA CYS A 185 -0.08 -8.56 -10.33
C CYS A 185 1.31 -8.39 -9.69
N LEU A 186 1.92 -9.45 -9.13
CA LEU A 186 3.18 -9.39 -8.39
C LEU A 186 4.38 -8.95 -9.26
N ASP A 187 4.25 -9.03 -10.58
CA ASP A 187 5.25 -8.54 -11.55
C ASP A 187 5.13 -7.04 -11.86
N LEU A 188 4.35 -6.30 -11.07
CA LEU A 188 4.16 -4.85 -11.18
C LEU A 188 4.54 -4.15 -9.86
N ILE A 189 4.85 -2.86 -9.96
CA ILE A 189 5.14 -2.00 -8.80
C ILE A 189 4.13 -0.85 -8.71
N PRO A 190 3.75 -0.43 -7.49
CA PRO A 190 2.91 0.75 -7.31
C PRO A 190 3.54 2.01 -7.90
N ASN A 191 2.73 2.79 -8.65
CA ASN A 191 3.14 4.08 -9.20
C ASN A 191 2.85 5.19 -8.20
N ASN A 192 3.84 5.48 -7.36
CA ASN A 192 3.74 6.49 -6.33
C ASN A 192 5.03 7.33 -6.31
N ASN A 193 5.06 8.33 -5.43
CA ASN A 193 6.24 9.19 -5.30
C ASN A 193 7.52 8.43 -4.89
N HIS A 194 7.41 7.24 -4.28
CA HIS A 194 8.55 6.42 -3.90
C HIS A 194 9.19 5.79 -5.14
N SER A 195 8.40 5.14 -6.00
CA SER A 195 8.89 4.55 -7.25
C SER A 195 9.44 5.60 -8.21
N ILE A 196 8.78 6.75 -8.36
CA ILE A 196 9.26 7.85 -9.21
C ILE A 196 10.61 8.40 -8.71
N LYS A 197 10.74 8.72 -7.42
CA LYS A 197 12.00 9.24 -6.85
C LYS A 197 13.15 8.24 -6.95
N PHE A 198 12.85 6.96 -6.75
CA PHE A 198 13.84 5.91 -6.89
C PHE A 198 14.36 5.80 -8.33
N LEU A 199 13.47 5.91 -9.33
CA LEU A 199 13.88 5.98 -10.74
C LEU A 199 14.77 7.20 -11.03
N GLU A 200 14.44 8.36 -10.47
CA GLU A 200 15.26 9.57 -10.59
C GLU A 200 16.65 9.41 -9.95
N GLU A 201 16.73 8.76 -8.78
CA GLU A 201 17.99 8.38 -8.14
C GLU A 201 18.81 7.43 -9.00
N CYS A 202 18.12 6.53 -9.71
CA CYS A 202 18.70 5.63 -10.69
C CYS A 202 19.19 6.32 -11.98
N LYS A 203 19.01 7.65 -12.08
CA LYS A 203 19.27 8.47 -13.28
C LYS A 203 18.41 8.04 -14.47
N VAL A 204 17.19 7.60 -14.19
CA VAL A 204 16.17 7.28 -15.19
C VAL A 204 15.14 8.41 -15.18
N HIS A 205 15.07 9.17 -16.26
CA HIS A 205 14.02 10.17 -16.43
C HIS A 205 12.71 9.45 -16.76
N THR A 206 11.71 9.60 -15.90
CA THR A 206 10.39 8.97 -16.05
C THR A 206 9.28 10.03 -16.10
N THR A 207 8.09 9.61 -16.51
CA THR A 207 6.85 10.34 -16.31
C THR A 207 6.08 9.76 -15.12
N ASN A 208 4.93 10.34 -14.79
CA ASN A 208 3.99 9.75 -13.83
C ASN A 208 3.11 8.66 -14.46
N ASP A 209 3.40 8.22 -15.69
CA ASP A 209 2.62 7.16 -16.33
C ASP A 209 2.93 5.80 -15.70
N PHE A 210 1.87 5.08 -15.29
CA PHE A 210 1.98 3.81 -14.58
C PHE A 210 2.81 2.76 -15.34
N PHE A 211 2.59 2.63 -16.65
CA PHE A 211 3.25 1.60 -17.44
C PHE A 211 4.69 1.99 -17.79
N VAL A 212 4.97 3.29 -17.94
CA VAL A 212 6.34 3.79 -18.10
C VAL A 212 7.16 3.54 -16.83
N VAL A 213 6.62 3.86 -15.66
CA VAL A 213 7.27 3.59 -14.36
C VAL A 213 7.55 2.10 -14.20
N ASN A 214 6.56 1.25 -14.47
CA ASN A 214 6.73 -0.21 -14.40
C ASN A 214 7.80 -0.72 -15.36
N THR A 215 7.80 -0.28 -16.63
CA THR A 215 8.81 -0.68 -17.61
C THR A 215 10.23 -0.33 -17.13
N HIS A 216 10.43 0.89 -16.63
CA HIS A 216 11.73 1.31 -16.11
C HIS A 216 12.15 0.54 -14.85
N PHE A 217 11.21 0.27 -13.95
CA PHE A 217 11.49 -0.50 -12.75
C PHE A 217 11.82 -1.96 -13.07
N SER A 218 11.12 -2.59 -14.02
CA SER A 218 11.45 -3.93 -14.52
C SER A 218 12.86 -3.99 -15.08
N SER A 219 13.30 -3.00 -15.88
CA SER A 219 14.69 -2.94 -16.36
C SER A 219 15.73 -2.82 -15.24
N ILE A 220 15.40 -2.15 -14.13
CA ILE A 220 16.28 -2.14 -12.94
C ILE A 220 16.36 -3.54 -12.35
N CYS A 221 15.22 -4.21 -12.17
CA CYS A 221 15.14 -5.55 -11.60
C CYS A 221 15.92 -6.57 -12.45
N GLU A 222 15.82 -6.50 -13.78
CA GLU A 222 16.63 -7.31 -14.70
C GLU A 222 18.14 -7.11 -14.50
N LEU A 223 18.58 -5.87 -14.28
CA LEU A 223 20.00 -5.55 -14.07
C LEU A 223 20.56 -6.12 -12.77
N ILE A 224 19.75 -6.13 -11.70
CA ILE A 224 20.15 -6.73 -10.40
C ILE A 224 19.69 -8.17 -10.24
N LYS A 225 19.08 -8.76 -11.28
CA LYS A 225 18.54 -10.12 -11.28
C LYS A 225 17.58 -10.37 -10.09
N ALA A 226 16.73 -9.39 -9.82
CA ALA A 226 15.75 -9.44 -8.73
C ALA A 226 14.34 -9.69 -9.26
N ASP A 227 13.52 -10.33 -8.42
CA ASP A 227 12.08 -10.37 -8.60
C ASP A 227 11.46 -8.98 -8.35
N ILE A 228 10.51 -8.56 -9.19
CA ILE A 228 9.89 -7.23 -9.11
C ILE A 228 9.15 -7.03 -7.79
N TYR A 229 8.49 -8.08 -7.28
CA TYR A 229 7.74 -8.00 -6.04
C TYR A 229 8.67 -7.69 -4.87
N PHE A 230 9.73 -8.49 -4.70
CA PHE A 230 10.70 -8.29 -3.61
C PHE A 230 11.46 -6.97 -3.74
N ALA A 231 11.79 -6.55 -4.97
CA ALA A 231 12.37 -5.23 -5.21
C ALA A 231 11.42 -4.08 -4.84
N GLY A 232 10.12 -4.23 -5.12
CA GLY A 232 9.09 -3.27 -4.73
C GLY A 232 8.93 -3.15 -3.22
N ILE A 233 8.96 -4.28 -2.50
CA ILE A 233 8.95 -4.31 -1.04
C ILE A 233 10.21 -3.67 -0.45
N ALA A 234 11.39 -4.01 -0.97
CA ALA A 234 12.65 -3.40 -0.55
C ALA A 234 12.63 -1.88 -0.75
N LEU A 235 12.08 -1.41 -1.86
CA LEU A 235 11.87 0.01 -2.11
C LEU A 235 10.93 0.63 -1.07
N TRP A 236 9.80 -0.03 -0.78
CA TRP A 236 8.85 0.46 0.21
C TRP A 236 9.52 0.63 1.58
N TYR A 237 10.28 -0.37 2.06
CA TYR A 237 11.02 -0.26 3.32
C TYR A 237 12.06 0.84 3.33
N TYR A 238 12.83 0.94 2.24
CA TYR A 238 13.82 2.00 2.08
C TYR A 238 13.17 3.38 2.21
N GLU A 239 12.04 3.60 1.53
CA GLU A 239 11.37 4.89 1.46
C GLU A 239 10.55 5.22 2.69
N ALA A 240 9.85 4.23 3.26
CA ALA A 240 9.12 4.35 4.50
C ALA A 240 10.06 4.74 5.64
N THR A 241 11.18 4.03 5.81
CA THR A 241 12.19 4.37 6.82
C THR A 241 12.86 5.72 6.53
N ARG A 242 13.14 6.04 5.26
CA ARG A 242 13.65 7.37 4.87
C ARG A 242 12.71 8.51 5.24
N SER A 243 11.40 8.31 5.12
CA SER A 243 10.40 9.33 5.46
C SER A 243 10.40 9.69 6.96
N LEU A 244 10.76 8.73 7.82
CA LEU A 244 10.86 8.88 9.27
C LEU A 244 12.13 9.62 9.71
N VAL A 245 13.14 9.70 8.84
CA VAL A 245 14.38 10.46 9.08
C VAL A 245 14.10 11.97 8.96
N PRO A 246 14.71 12.84 9.80
CA PRO A 246 14.56 14.29 9.67
C PRO A 246 14.97 14.78 8.28
N SER A 247 14.23 15.75 7.73
CA SER A 247 14.38 16.24 6.34
C SER A 247 15.82 16.53 5.93
N ASN A 248 16.61 17.14 6.83
CA ASN A 248 18.01 17.52 6.58
C ASN A 248 18.95 16.33 6.33
N PHE A 249 18.55 15.12 6.70
CA PHE A 249 19.35 13.90 6.55
C PHE A 249 18.78 12.91 5.53
N ARG A 250 17.56 13.14 5.00
CA ARG A 250 16.89 12.20 4.07
C ARG A 250 17.71 11.91 2.82
N ASN A 251 18.32 12.93 2.22
CA ASN A 251 19.14 12.78 1.01
C ASN A 251 20.43 11.99 1.26
N GLN A 252 20.84 11.82 2.52
CA GLN A 252 22.00 11.01 2.89
C GLN A 252 21.58 9.59 3.27
N TYR A 253 20.28 9.29 3.32
CA TYR A 253 19.75 7.99 3.71
C TYR A 253 19.72 7.07 2.49
N SER A 254 20.33 5.89 2.61
CA SER A 254 20.47 4.90 1.53
C SER A 254 20.12 3.50 2.03
N PRO A 255 19.86 2.53 1.13
CA PRO A 255 19.63 1.14 1.53
C PRO A 255 20.75 0.58 2.42
N LYS A 256 22.01 0.89 2.08
CA LYS A 256 23.17 0.57 2.94
C LYS A 256 23.06 1.05 4.39
N LYS A 257 22.49 2.25 4.62
CA LYS A 257 22.31 2.77 5.99
C LYS A 257 21.21 2.02 6.73
N LEU A 258 20.11 1.67 6.05
CA LEU A 258 19.07 0.83 6.64
C LEU A 258 19.65 -0.51 7.08
N ILE A 259 20.38 -1.19 6.19
CA ILE A 259 21.08 -2.45 6.50
C ILE A 259 22.01 -2.30 7.72
N LYS A 260 22.83 -1.25 7.76
CA LYS A 260 23.73 -1.00 8.90
C LYS A 260 22.98 -0.80 10.21
N ILE A 261 21.82 -0.12 10.18
CA ILE A 261 20.99 0.10 11.36
C ILE A 261 20.38 -1.23 11.82
N MET A 262 19.88 -2.05 10.90
CA MET A 262 19.37 -3.38 11.20
C MET A 262 20.45 -4.25 11.86
N ASP A 263 21.63 -4.35 11.25
CA ASP A 263 22.75 -5.17 11.75
C ASP A 263 23.23 -4.70 13.14
N LYS A 264 23.34 -3.38 13.34
CA LYS A 264 23.82 -2.81 14.61
C LYS A 264 22.86 -3.07 15.78
N ASN A 265 21.57 -3.12 15.51
CA ASN A 265 20.54 -3.29 16.52
C ASN A 265 19.97 -4.72 16.56
N ASN A 266 20.56 -5.65 15.79
CA ASN A 266 20.09 -7.03 15.66
C ASN A 266 18.59 -7.10 15.30
N LEU A 267 18.19 -6.29 14.31
CA LEU A 267 16.83 -6.26 13.78
C LEU A 267 16.79 -6.97 12.43
N ASP A 268 15.73 -7.72 12.18
CA ASP A 268 15.41 -8.25 10.86
C ASP A 268 14.31 -7.41 10.15
N LEU A 269 13.86 -7.86 8.98
CA LEU A 269 12.79 -7.13 8.26
C LEU A 269 11.41 -7.28 8.91
N ASN A 270 11.16 -8.34 9.66
CA ASN A 270 9.92 -8.48 10.42
C ASN A 270 9.87 -7.45 11.55
N ASP A 271 10.98 -7.24 12.25
CA ASP A 271 11.10 -6.20 13.27
C ASP A 271 10.81 -4.81 12.68
N ILE A 272 11.39 -4.49 11.51
CA ILE A 272 11.15 -3.22 10.83
C ILE A 272 9.68 -3.13 10.37
N SER A 273 9.10 -4.23 9.88
CA SER A 273 7.68 -4.31 9.50
C SER A 273 6.79 -3.93 10.66
N ASP A 274 6.94 -4.64 11.78
CA ASP A 274 6.14 -4.45 12.98
C ASP A 274 6.25 -3.01 13.47
N MET A 275 7.46 -2.45 13.50
CA MET A 275 7.65 -1.07 13.96
C MET A 275 7.04 -0.03 13.02
N ILE A 276 7.01 -0.25 11.70
CA ILE A 276 6.36 0.66 10.74
C ILE A 276 4.84 0.54 10.79
N ALA A 277 4.34 -0.68 11.00
CA ALA A 277 2.94 -1.05 10.98
C ALA A 277 2.21 -0.82 12.32
N ASP A 278 2.94 -0.56 13.40
CA ASP A 278 2.40 -0.35 14.74
C ASP A 278 2.53 1.13 15.17
N ILE A 279 1.38 1.74 15.47
CA ILE A 279 1.28 3.13 15.90
C ILE A 279 2.02 3.41 17.21
N GLU A 280 2.21 2.41 18.07
CA GLU A 280 2.96 2.55 19.31
C GLU A 280 4.48 2.43 19.08
N ARG A 281 4.90 1.52 18.20
CA ARG A 281 6.31 1.20 17.97
C ARG A 281 7.00 2.08 16.94
N VAL A 282 6.27 2.82 16.10
CA VAL A 282 6.87 3.71 15.08
C VAL A 282 7.79 4.79 15.68
N GLU A 283 7.55 5.20 16.92
CA GLU A 283 8.43 6.16 17.63
C GLU A 283 9.77 5.54 18.07
N GLU A 284 9.80 4.23 18.36
CA GLU A 284 11.02 3.47 18.61
C GLU A 284 11.89 3.47 17.34
N LEU A 285 11.30 3.13 16.19
CA LEU A 285 12.00 3.14 14.91
C LEU A 285 12.53 4.53 14.55
N LYS A 286 11.74 5.59 14.72
CA LYS A 286 12.21 6.97 14.53
C LYS A 286 13.44 7.29 15.39
N SER A 287 13.52 6.74 16.60
CA SER A 287 14.64 6.95 17.51
C SER A 287 15.89 6.21 17.06
N LEU A 288 15.73 4.95 16.62
CA LEU A 288 16.80 4.14 16.04
C LEU A 288 17.40 4.80 14.79
N LEU A 289 16.53 5.27 13.88
CA LEU A 289 16.92 5.91 12.62
C LEU A 289 17.63 7.26 12.80
N LYS A 290 17.41 7.95 13.94
CA LYS A 290 18.12 9.19 14.30
C LYS A 290 19.49 8.94 14.93
N SER A 291 19.73 7.75 15.48
CA SER A 291 20.99 7.44 16.12
C SER A 291 22.12 7.55 15.10
N LYS A 292 23.14 8.40 15.37
CA LYS A 292 24.26 8.60 14.44
C LYS A 292 24.95 7.25 14.19
N SER A 293 24.82 6.74 12.97
CA SER A 293 25.52 5.57 12.45
C SER A 293 26.77 5.95 11.68
#